data_AF-A0A7R9GWL7-F1
#
_entry.id   AF-A0A7R9GWL7-F1
#
_cell.length_a   1.000
_cell.length_b   1.000
_cell.length_c   1.000
_cell.angle_alpha   90.00
_cell.angle_beta   90.00
_cell.angle_gamma   90.00
#
_symmetry.space_group_name_H-M   'P 1'
#
loop_
_entity.id
_entity.type
_entity.pdbx_description
1 polymer ?
#
loop_
_entity_poly.entity_id
_entity_poly.type
_entity_poly.pdbx_seq_one_letter_code
_entity_poly.pdbx_strand_id
1 'polypeptide(L)'
;MRYCTVNYVLINKLGIHKPKTYVWVRNLWLTFLFTIKTINFCVWLKSLSVSVGDILYFTHSTFFFLTCYICLVKLFYITKKSKLVYELITYFDEVLLEFEDKFDIPEFLSKEKLEKTVQKFTIGFLASGVVLAGTYCLLPLVLLVVMGPEELGGGHNKNESSKGIISRPVPLKTWWPFDVDVTYIYVLTYLYQSVVVCTLVGYYLNYNSTCYSMMYHIIHRFKILHYMLEHIKETSESRVLAGKLGAIEKRDKKQFSDYLVSQVSVTSGVTNSRMKIMPTRTSTGHVTEERVDHGLPGRGEDFPYQLEQQMKHELRHCIRYHQSLLRFCEELETLMGPVMLSDVLSTLIVLCVSGFQLALATQYTPSKKKFLPTSHQSWHCESNSALSNWVSPSSPLPSYVRMRTTVKHHVTGTDDSNGSKLISIEEMFEFTVMLFVYCWFSSELAHQ
;
A
#
# COMPACT_ATOMS: atom_id res chain seq x y z
N MET A 1 11.68 13.02 -8.46
CA MET A 1 10.84 12.96 -7.23
C MET A 1 9.33 13.17 -7.45
N ARG A 2 8.83 13.41 -8.66
CA ARG A 2 7.39 13.73 -8.88
C ARG A 2 6.45 12.55 -8.56
N TYR A 3 6.90 11.32 -8.80
CA TYR A 3 6.11 10.08 -8.81
C TYR A 3 5.64 9.60 -7.43
N CYS A 4 6.45 9.83 -6.40
CA CYS A 4 6.09 9.47 -5.03
C CYS A 4 5.59 10.69 -4.24
N THR A 5 5.18 11.79 -4.86
CA THR A 5 4.97 13.07 -4.14
C THR A 5 4.13 12.95 -2.86
N VAL A 6 3.04 12.18 -2.85
CA VAL A 6 2.24 11.98 -1.62
C VAL A 6 3.02 11.20 -0.56
N ASN A 7 3.53 10.00 -0.90
CA ASN A 7 4.33 9.18 0.01
C ASN A 7 5.61 9.89 0.47
N TYR A 8 6.25 10.62 -0.43
CA TYR A 8 7.46 11.36 -0.19
C TYR A 8 7.21 12.59 0.69
N VAL A 9 6.09 13.30 0.50
CA VAL A 9 5.66 14.36 1.44
C VAL A 9 5.37 13.77 2.80
N LEU A 10 4.77 12.58 2.87
CA LEU A 10 4.54 11.87 4.14
C LEU A 10 5.86 11.47 4.79
N ILE A 11 6.79 10.85 4.07
CA ILE A 11 8.14 10.49 4.50
C ILE A 11 8.91 11.75 4.96
N ASN A 12 8.78 12.87 4.26
CA ASN A 12 9.35 14.15 4.64
C ASN A 12 8.75 14.67 5.95
N LYS A 13 7.42 14.65 6.09
CA LYS A 13 6.72 15.05 7.32
C LYS A 13 7.01 14.11 8.49
N LEU A 14 7.33 12.85 8.22
CA LEU A 14 7.84 11.88 9.19
C LEU A 14 9.32 12.11 9.55
N GLY A 15 9.98 13.08 8.92
CA GLY A 15 11.36 13.47 9.23
C GLY A 15 12.43 12.56 8.60
N ILE A 16 12.08 11.69 7.66
CA ILE A 16 13.01 10.71 7.10
C ILE A 16 13.92 11.36 6.05
N HIS A 17 13.40 12.28 5.24
CA HIS A 17 14.16 12.89 4.15
C HIS A 17 14.84 14.23 4.56
N LYS A 18 15.99 14.53 3.92
CA LYS A 18 16.87 15.68 4.22
C LYS A 18 16.69 16.81 3.21
N PRO A 19 15.74 17.74 3.39
CA PRO A 19 15.95 19.06 2.79
C PRO A 19 17.18 19.69 3.49
N LYS A 20 18.18 20.10 2.70
CA LYS A 20 19.43 20.73 3.21
C LYS A 20 19.15 21.92 4.15
N THR A 21 17.98 22.54 4.04
CA THR A 21 17.58 23.75 4.75
C THR A 21 17.05 23.55 6.18
N TYR A 22 16.65 22.33 6.61
CA TYR A 22 15.97 22.13 7.92
C TYR A 22 16.44 20.90 8.72
N VAL A 23 17.74 20.62 8.75
CA VAL A 23 18.29 19.43 9.45
C VAL A 23 17.95 19.42 10.94
N TRP A 24 17.99 20.58 11.62
CA TRP A 24 17.76 20.67 13.06
C TRP A 24 16.29 20.42 13.45
N VAL A 25 15.34 21.06 12.76
CA VAL A 25 13.89 20.87 12.97
C VAL A 25 13.50 19.40 12.81
N ARG A 26 14.08 18.73 11.81
CA ARG A 26 13.87 17.31 11.55
C ARG A 26 14.42 16.42 12.67
N ASN A 27 15.64 16.68 13.13
CA ASN A 27 16.22 15.90 14.23
C ASN A 27 15.40 16.10 15.51
N LEU A 28 14.95 17.32 15.80
CA LEU A 28 14.07 17.62 16.92
C LEU A 28 12.75 16.84 16.82
N TRP A 29 12.13 16.82 15.65
CA TRP A 29 10.90 16.08 15.39
C TRP A 29 11.07 14.56 15.53
N LEU A 30 12.16 14.00 14.99
CA LEU A 30 12.47 12.56 15.14
C LEU A 30 12.72 12.19 16.60
N THR A 31 13.48 13.02 17.34
CA THR A 31 13.68 12.82 18.77
C THR A 31 12.36 12.87 19.51
N PHE A 32 11.49 13.83 19.21
CA PHE A 32 10.15 13.93 19.80
C PHE A 32 9.31 12.67 19.54
N LEU A 33 9.23 12.21 18.29
CA LEU A 33 8.51 10.97 17.95
C LEU A 33 9.08 9.75 18.66
N PHE A 34 10.41 9.62 18.69
CA PHE A 34 11.10 8.52 19.37
C PHE A 34 10.82 8.52 20.87
N THR A 35 10.87 9.70 21.52
CA THR A 35 10.57 9.86 22.94
C THR A 35 9.13 9.48 23.24
N ILE A 36 8.15 9.97 22.48
CA ILE A 36 6.74 9.61 22.67
C ILE A 36 6.55 8.10 22.53
N LYS A 37 7.10 7.47 21.49
CA LYS A 37 6.93 6.02 21.30
C LYS A 37 7.62 5.20 22.38
N THR A 38 8.78 5.65 22.86
CA THR A 38 9.49 4.99 23.97
C THR A 38 8.71 5.08 25.28
N ILE A 39 8.16 6.26 25.61
CA ILE A 39 7.30 6.43 26.79
C ILE A 39 6.10 5.50 26.71
N ASN A 40 5.41 5.47 25.57
CA ASN A 40 4.26 4.57 25.37
C ASN A 40 4.65 3.10 25.49
N PHE A 41 5.79 2.70 24.92
CA PHE A 41 6.28 1.34 25.06
C PHE A 41 6.53 0.95 26.52
N CYS A 42 7.13 1.84 27.32
CA CYS A 42 7.32 1.61 28.76
C CYS A 42 5.98 1.52 29.52
N VAL A 43 5.03 2.40 29.21
CA VAL A 43 3.68 2.38 29.81
C VAL A 43 2.97 1.06 29.49
N TRP A 44 3.03 0.61 28.24
CA TRP A 44 2.44 -0.68 27.83
C TRP A 44 3.15 -1.89 28.40
N LEU A 45 4.47 -1.85 28.54
CA LEU A 45 5.23 -2.91 29.21
C LEU A 45 4.82 -3.02 30.69
N LYS A 46 4.61 -1.89 31.37
CA LYS A 46 4.09 -1.87 32.73
C LYS A 46 2.66 -2.37 32.80
N SER A 47 1.81 -1.95 31.86
CA SER A 47 0.44 -2.45 31.70
C SER A 47 0.44 -3.98 31.62
N LEU A 48 1.24 -4.56 30.71
CA LEU A 48 1.37 -6.01 30.53
C LEU A 48 1.75 -6.73 31.83
N SER A 49 2.67 -6.15 32.60
CA SER A 49 3.14 -6.70 33.88
C SER A 49 2.04 -6.70 34.95
N VAL A 50 1.18 -5.68 34.94
CA VAL A 50 0.05 -5.57 35.88
C VAL A 50 -1.10 -6.48 35.45
N SER A 51 -1.28 -6.71 34.14
CA SER A 51 -2.37 -7.52 33.58
C SER A 51 -2.24 -9.02 33.76
N VAL A 52 -1.14 -9.55 34.32
CA VAL A 52 -0.87 -11.00 34.33
C VAL A 52 -1.98 -11.84 34.98
N GLY A 53 -2.78 -11.26 35.88
CA GLY A 53 -3.91 -11.94 36.52
C GLY A 53 -5.22 -11.98 35.70
N ASP A 54 -5.36 -11.13 34.68
CA ASP A 54 -6.57 -11.03 33.86
C ASP A 54 -6.21 -11.32 32.40
N ILE A 55 -6.57 -12.51 31.93
CA ILE A 55 -6.23 -13.01 30.58
C ILE A 55 -6.80 -12.09 29.48
N LEU A 56 -8.00 -11.55 29.66
CA LEU A 56 -8.62 -10.66 28.66
C LEU A 56 -7.85 -9.34 28.60
N TYR A 57 -7.50 -8.78 29.75
CA TYR A 57 -6.73 -7.55 29.81
C TYR A 57 -5.27 -7.74 29.35
N PHE A 58 -4.67 -8.89 29.63
CA PHE A 58 -3.33 -9.27 29.20
C PHE A 58 -3.24 -9.38 27.69
N THR A 59 -4.18 -10.07 27.05
CA THR A 59 -4.21 -10.24 25.59
C THR A 59 -4.42 -8.90 24.87
N HIS A 60 -5.31 -8.05 25.38
CA HIS A 60 -5.51 -6.69 24.85
C HIS A 60 -4.24 -5.84 25.00
N SER A 61 -3.59 -5.86 26.17
CA SER A 61 -2.33 -5.12 26.39
C SER A 61 -1.20 -5.65 25.49
N THR A 62 -1.16 -6.96 25.24
CA THR A 62 -0.19 -7.60 24.34
C THR A 62 -0.32 -7.09 22.91
N PHE A 63 -1.54 -6.92 22.41
CA PHE A 63 -1.80 -6.38 21.06
C PHE A 63 -1.19 -4.98 20.87
N PHE A 64 -1.46 -4.05 21.79
CA PHE A 64 -0.94 -2.69 21.71
C PHE A 64 0.56 -2.62 21.94
N PHE A 65 1.08 -3.45 22.86
CA PHE A 65 2.51 -3.60 23.09
C PHE A 65 3.24 -4.02 21.83
N LEU A 66 2.78 -5.07 21.14
CA LEU A 66 3.36 -5.56 19.89
C LEU A 66 3.29 -4.50 18.78
N THR A 67 2.16 -3.81 18.65
CA THR A 67 2.01 -2.75 17.65
C THR A 67 2.98 -1.58 17.90
N CYS A 68 3.15 -1.17 19.17
CA CYS A 68 4.13 -0.16 19.57
C CYS A 68 5.57 -0.63 19.32
N TYR A 69 5.87 -1.89 19.64
CA TYR A 69 7.16 -2.51 19.41
C TYR A 69 7.53 -2.50 17.91
N ILE A 70 6.64 -2.94 17.02
CA ILE A 70 6.88 -2.90 15.57
C ILE A 70 7.15 -1.49 15.09
N CYS A 71 6.37 -0.50 15.55
CA CYS A 71 6.57 0.90 15.17
C CYS A 71 7.94 1.42 15.61
N LEU A 72 8.40 1.05 16.82
CA LEU A 72 9.74 1.39 17.31
C LEU A 72 10.84 0.70 16.50
N VAL A 73 10.69 -0.58 16.17
CA VAL A 73 11.65 -1.32 15.33
C VAL A 73 11.74 -0.67 13.95
N LYS A 74 10.61 -0.36 13.30
CA LYS A 74 10.55 0.35 12.02
C LYS A 74 11.24 1.72 12.12
N LEU A 75 10.94 2.51 13.14
CA LEU A 75 11.52 3.84 13.36
C LEU A 75 13.03 3.79 13.57
N PHE A 76 13.49 2.88 14.42
CA PHE A 76 14.91 2.67 14.66
C PHE A 76 15.64 2.22 13.40
N TYR A 77 15.07 1.23 12.69
CA TYR A 77 15.65 0.66 11.48
C TYR A 77 15.79 1.71 10.36
N ILE A 78 14.72 2.44 10.06
CA ILE A 78 14.72 3.51 9.04
C ILE A 78 15.71 4.60 9.43
N THR A 79 15.73 5.02 10.69
CA THR A 79 16.66 6.08 11.14
C THR A 79 18.11 5.64 10.90
N LYS A 80 18.45 4.40 11.27
CA LYS A 80 19.77 3.81 11.07
C LYS A 80 20.14 3.64 9.59
N LYS A 81 19.18 3.29 8.74
CA LYS A 81 19.37 3.05 7.30
C LYS A 81 18.94 4.23 6.42
N SER A 82 18.71 5.41 6.99
CA SER A 82 18.17 6.58 6.28
C SER A 82 19.02 7.02 5.08
N LYS A 83 20.35 6.84 5.16
CA LYS A 83 21.26 7.09 4.02
C LYS A 83 20.97 6.16 2.85
N LEU A 84 20.84 4.85 3.12
CA LEU A 84 20.55 3.84 2.11
C LEU A 84 19.16 4.05 1.49
N VAL A 85 18.15 4.38 2.30
CA VAL A 85 16.81 4.74 1.79
C VAL A 85 16.90 5.90 0.80
N TYR A 86 17.68 6.93 1.11
CA TYR A 86 17.85 8.08 0.24
C TYR A 86 18.63 7.74 -1.04
N GLU A 87 19.72 6.98 -0.93
CA GLU A 87 20.49 6.49 -2.08
C GLU A 87 19.59 5.65 -2.99
N LEU A 88 18.76 4.77 -2.43
CA LEU A 88 17.83 3.93 -3.18
C LEU A 88 16.74 4.77 -3.89
N ILE A 89 16.14 5.74 -3.21
CA ILE A 89 15.14 6.65 -3.83
C ILE A 89 15.78 7.47 -4.95
N THR A 90 17.01 7.95 -4.74
CA THR A 90 17.72 8.76 -5.73
C THR A 90 18.14 7.91 -6.93
N TYR A 91 18.65 6.70 -6.70
CA TYR A 91 18.96 5.72 -7.74
C TYR A 91 17.71 5.36 -8.55
N PHE A 92 16.57 5.16 -7.88
CA PHE A 92 15.29 4.93 -8.55
C PHE A 92 14.91 6.09 -9.47
N ASP A 93 15.05 7.34 -8.99
CA ASP A 93 14.67 8.54 -9.74
C ASP A 93 15.65 8.84 -10.88
N GLU A 94 16.96 8.68 -10.68
CA GLU A 94 17.96 8.99 -11.70
C GLU A 94 18.06 7.88 -12.75
N VAL A 95 18.32 6.65 -12.30
CA VAL A 95 18.65 5.55 -13.22
C VAL A 95 17.41 5.01 -13.91
N LEU A 96 16.29 4.83 -13.20
CA LEU A 96 15.13 4.18 -13.81
C LEU A 96 14.24 5.12 -14.62
N LEU A 97 14.29 6.43 -14.36
CA LEU A 97 13.56 7.41 -15.17
C LEU A 97 14.30 7.78 -16.45
N GLU A 98 15.63 7.92 -16.40
CA GLU A 98 16.41 8.26 -17.60
C GLU A 98 16.28 7.19 -18.69
N PHE A 99 16.07 5.93 -18.30
CA PHE A 99 15.80 4.86 -19.25
C PHE A 99 14.43 5.00 -19.93
N GLU A 100 13.40 5.48 -19.23
CA GLU A 100 12.04 5.62 -19.79
C GLU A 100 11.99 6.70 -20.87
N ASP A 101 12.64 7.84 -20.64
CA ASP A 101 12.64 8.98 -21.57
C ASP A 101 13.31 8.67 -22.92
N LYS A 102 14.06 7.56 -23.03
CA LYS A 102 14.75 7.13 -24.26
C LYS A 102 13.91 6.22 -25.16
N PHE A 103 12.77 5.73 -24.70
CA PHE A 103 11.92 4.82 -25.47
C PHE A 103 10.56 5.45 -25.72
N ASP A 104 10.06 5.32 -26.95
CA ASP A 104 8.70 5.71 -27.32
C ASP A 104 7.70 4.69 -26.75
N ILE A 105 7.54 4.72 -25.42
CA ILE A 105 6.65 3.80 -24.70
C ILE A 105 5.20 4.23 -24.97
N PRO A 106 4.32 3.28 -25.33
CA PRO A 106 2.91 3.58 -25.58
C PRO A 106 2.24 4.28 -24.41
N GLU A 107 1.30 5.16 -24.74
CA GLU A 107 0.51 5.91 -23.75
C GLU A 107 -0.28 4.99 -22.79
N PHE A 108 -0.62 3.76 -23.18
CA PHE A 108 -1.31 2.83 -22.27
C PHE A 108 -0.40 2.30 -21.15
N LEU A 109 0.92 2.28 -21.39
CA LEU A 109 1.98 2.05 -20.41
C LEU A 109 2.43 3.38 -19.77
N SER A 110 1.72 4.48 -20.04
CA SER A 110 2.11 5.79 -19.53
C SER A 110 2.25 5.76 -18.02
N LYS A 111 3.37 6.34 -17.61
CA LYS A 111 3.65 6.87 -16.29
C LYS A 111 2.43 7.46 -15.57
N GLU A 112 1.57 8.21 -16.26
CA GLU A 112 0.40 8.86 -15.64
C GLU A 112 -0.58 7.84 -15.05
N LYS A 113 -0.83 6.73 -15.76
CA LYS A 113 -1.73 5.68 -15.28
C LYS A 113 -1.16 4.97 -14.05
N LEU A 114 0.15 4.72 -14.04
CA LEU A 114 0.84 4.15 -12.88
C LEU A 114 0.77 5.10 -11.67
N GLU A 115 1.11 6.37 -11.86
CA GLU A 115 1.08 7.39 -10.81
C GLU A 115 -0.31 7.49 -10.20
N LYS A 116 -1.36 7.56 -11.02
CA LYS A 116 -2.76 7.56 -10.54
C LYS A 116 -3.10 6.29 -9.76
N THR A 117 -2.58 5.13 -10.16
CA THR A 117 -2.84 3.86 -9.47
C THR A 117 -2.15 3.82 -8.11
N VAL A 118 -0.86 4.15 -8.06
CA VAL A 118 -0.07 4.23 -6.81
C VAL A 118 -0.64 5.29 -5.87
N GLN A 119 -1.08 6.44 -6.40
CA GLN A 119 -1.71 7.50 -5.62
C GLN A 119 -3.05 7.06 -5.05
N LYS A 120 -3.92 6.44 -5.85
CA LYS A 120 -5.20 5.89 -5.35
C LYS A 120 -4.98 4.87 -4.24
N PHE A 121 -4.02 3.97 -4.42
CA PHE A 121 -3.65 2.98 -3.41
C PHE A 121 -3.18 3.66 -2.11
N THR A 122 -2.27 4.63 -2.23
CA THR A 122 -1.75 5.40 -1.08
C THR A 122 -2.87 6.15 -0.35
N ILE A 123 -3.75 6.85 -1.08
CA ILE A 123 -4.91 7.55 -0.51
C ILE A 123 -5.84 6.57 0.20
N GLY A 124 -6.07 5.38 -0.38
CA GLY A 124 -6.85 4.31 0.26
C GLY A 124 -6.26 3.87 1.60
N PHE A 125 -4.94 3.68 1.67
CA PHE A 125 -4.23 3.34 2.91
C PHE A 125 -4.29 4.46 3.96
N LEU A 126 -4.20 5.72 3.54
CA LEU A 126 -4.33 6.86 4.46
C LEU A 126 -5.76 6.99 4.98
N ALA A 127 -6.74 6.83 4.10
CA ALA A 127 -8.15 6.88 4.47
C ALA A 127 -8.50 5.77 5.46
N SER A 128 -8.04 4.54 5.23
CA SER A 128 -8.24 3.43 6.18
C SER A 128 -7.57 3.71 7.53
N GLY A 129 -6.41 4.37 7.55
CA GLY A 129 -5.75 4.81 8.77
C GLY A 129 -6.52 5.87 9.55
N VAL A 130 -7.09 6.86 8.86
CA VAL A 130 -7.92 7.90 9.49
C VAL A 130 -9.18 7.27 10.08
N VAL A 131 -9.84 6.37 9.35
CA VAL A 131 -11.00 5.63 9.85
C VAL A 131 -10.62 4.81 11.08
N LEU A 132 -9.54 4.03 11.02
CA LEU A 132 -9.06 3.20 12.13
C LEU A 132 -8.77 4.05 13.38
N ALA A 133 -7.99 5.12 13.25
CA ALA A 133 -7.69 6.02 14.36
C ALA A 133 -8.94 6.71 14.91
N GLY A 134 -9.84 7.12 14.02
CA GLY A 134 -11.14 7.70 14.36
C GLY A 134 -12.00 6.75 15.16
N THR A 135 -12.10 5.48 14.75
CA THR A 135 -12.84 4.44 15.48
C THR A 135 -12.29 4.26 16.90
N TYR A 136 -10.97 4.12 17.07
CA TYR A 136 -10.37 3.97 18.40
C TYR A 136 -10.56 5.18 19.31
N CYS A 137 -10.61 6.39 18.75
CA CYS A 137 -10.87 7.59 19.53
C CYS A 137 -12.37 7.70 19.87
N LEU A 138 -13.24 7.62 18.86
CA LEU A 138 -14.67 7.92 19.01
C LEU A 138 -15.45 6.82 19.74
N LEU A 139 -15.08 5.54 19.61
CA LEU A 139 -15.80 4.43 20.21
C LEU A 139 -16.00 4.58 21.74
N PRO A 140 -14.97 4.88 22.56
CA PRO A 140 -15.15 5.17 23.98
C PRO A 140 -16.14 6.30 24.27
N LEU A 141 -16.21 7.35 23.43
CA LEU A 141 -17.15 8.46 23.61
C LEU A 141 -18.57 8.04 23.27
N VAL A 142 -18.74 7.26 22.20
CA VAL A 142 -20.05 6.70 21.83
C VAL A 142 -20.56 5.80 22.95
N LEU A 143 -19.72 4.92 23.51
CA LEU A 143 -20.08 4.07 24.64
C LEU A 143 -20.49 4.89 25.87
N LEU A 144 -19.75 5.97 26.16
CA LEU A 144 -20.08 6.89 27.26
C LEU A 144 -21.45 7.57 27.06
N VAL A 145 -21.80 7.93 25.82
CA VAL A 145 -23.07 8.58 25.49
C VAL A 145 -24.24 7.57 25.48
N VAL A 146 -24.01 6.37 24.94
CA VAL A 146 -25.06 5.36 24.75
C VAL A 146 -25.44 4.66 26.05
N MET A 147 -24.46 4.24 26.87
CA MET A 147 -24.76 3.49 28.09
C MET A 147 -25.25 4.38 29.24
N GLY A 148 -25.14 5.71 29.10
CA GLY A 148 -25.49 6.65 30.16
C GLY A 148 -24.61 6.50 31.42
N PRO A 149 -24.48 7.55 32.23
CA PRO A 149 -23.67 7.48 33.45
C PRO A 149 -24.23 6.51 34.51
N GLU A 150 -25.53 6.17 34.43
CA GLU A 150 -26.21 5.33 35.42
C GLU A 150 -26.00 3.82 35.21
N GLU A 151 -25.94 3.32 33.96
CA GLU A 151 -25.74 1.88 33.73
C GLU A 151 -24.27 1.46 33.80
N LEU A 152 -23.35 2.33 33.39
CA LEU A 152 -21.91 2.16 33.60
C LEU A 152 -21.54 2.04 35.08
N GLY A 153 -22.42 2.50 35.97
CA GLY A 153 -22.27 2.42 37.42
C GLY A 153 -22.43 1.03 38.02
N GLY A 154 -22.82 0.02 37.22
CA GLY A 154 -23.00 -1.36 37.65
C GLY A 154 -24.07 -1.47 38.74
N GLY A 155 -25.18 -2.15 38.44
CA GLY A 155 -26.21 -2.53 39.42
C GLY A 155 -25.68 -3.56 40.44
N HIS A 156 -24.62 -3.21 41.17
CA HIS A 156 -23.97 -4.08 42.13
C HIS A 156 -24.62 -3.88 43.50
N ASN A 157 -25.09 -5.01 44.04
CA ASN A 157 -25.73 -5.14 45.33
C ASN A 157 -25.00 -4.31 46.39
N LYS A 158 -25.74 -3.47 47.11
CA LYS A 158 -25.28 -2.53 48.17
C LYS A 158 -24.52 -3.17 49.35
N ASN A 159 -24.19 -4.46 49.29
CA ASN A 159 -23.76 -5.25 50.44
C ASN A 159 -22.25 -5.54 50.49
N GLU A 160 -21.47 -5.17 49.48
CA GLU A 160 -19.99 -5.23 49.56
C GLU A 160 -19.42 -3.82 49.57
N SER A 161 -18.86 -3.41 50.72
CA SER A 161 -18.31 -2.08 51.00
C SER A 161 -17.04 -1.73 50.22
N SER A 162 -16.74 -2.46 49.16
CA SER A 162 -15.70 -2.13 48.19
C SER A 162 -16.27 -1.04 47.29
N LYS A 163 -15.96 0.23 47.55
CA LYS A 163 -16.28 1.35 46.65
C LYS A 163 -15.75 1.01 45.24
N GLY A 164 -16.60 0.45 44.39
CA GLY A 164 -16.30 0.17 43.00
C GLY A 164 -16.09 1.49 42.28
N ILE A 165 -14.84 1.82 41.99
CA ILE A 165 -14.51 3.01 41.23
C ILE A 165 -14.91 2.73 39.78
N ILE A 166 -15.93 3.44 39.30
CA ILE A 166 -16.41 3.33 37.91
C ILE A 166 -15.35 3.95 37.02
N SER A 167 -14.50 3.13 36.41
CA SER A 167 -13.46 3.61 35.50
C SER A 167 -14.08 4.16 34.23
N ARG A 168 -13.84 5.45 33.95
CA ARG A 168 -14.30 6.08 32.71
C ARG A 168 -13.67 5.41 31.48
N PRO A 169 -14.40 5.20 30.37
CA PRO A 169 -13.85 4.58 29.18
C PRO A 169 -12.80 5.51 28.53
N VAL A 170 -11.60 4.98 28.30
CA VAL A 170 -10.50 5.69 27.62
C VAL A 170 -10.17 4.98 26.29
N PRO A 171 -9.61 5.67 25.27
CA PRO A 171 -9.25 5.07 23.98
C PRO A 171 -8.39 3.83 24.11
N LEU A 172 -7.48 3.83 25.09
CA LEU A 172 -6.56 2.75 25.35
C LEU A 172 -6.54 2.43 26.85
N LYS A 173 -7.07 1.27 27.24
CA LYS A 173 -7.01 0.82 28.64
C LYS A 173 -5.56 0.46 29.00
N THR A 174 -4.89 1.33 29.75
CA THR A 174 -3.47 1.17 30.13
C THR A 174 -3.24 1.57 31.58
N TRP A 175 -2.10 1.18 32.14
CA TRP A 175 -1.72 1.55 33.50
C TRP A 175 -1.23 2.99 33.57
N TRP A 176 -1.71 3.73 34.57
CA TRP A 176 -1.27 5.10 34.84
C TRP A 176 -0.80 5.23 36.30
N PRO A 177 0.24 6.04 36.57
CA PRO A 177 0.71 6.29 37.93
C PRO A 177 -0.15 7.31 38.69
N PHE A 178 -1.23 7.80 38.09
CA PHE A 178 -2.14 8.79 38.63
C PHE A 178 -3.59 8.33 38.47
N ASP A 179 -4.48 8.92 39.26
CA ASP A 179 -5.91 8.63 39.21
C ASP A 179 -6.54 9.29 37.98
N VAL A 180 -7.00 8.46 37.04
CA VAL A 180 -7.63 8.90 35.78
C VAL A 180 -9.08 9.33 36.02
N ASP A 181 -9.68 9.02 37.17
CA ASP A 181 -11.09 9.34 37.43
C ASP A 181 -11.32 10.82 37.75
N VAL A 182 -10.24 11.55 38.05
CA VAL A 182 -10.25 13.00 38.18
C VAL A 182 -10.50 13.65 36.82
N THR A 183 -11.59 14.41 36.69
CA THR A 183 -12.10 14.91 35.39
C THR A 183 -11.06 15.63 34.52
N TYR A 184 -10.19 16.48 35.08
CA TYR A 184 -9.18 17.17 34.28
C TYR A 184 -8.04 16.23 33.83
N ILE A 185 -7.66 15.26 34.68
CA ILE A 185 -6.65 14.24 34.35
C ILE A 185 -7.20 13.31 33.27
N TYR A 186 -8.47 12.93 33.37
CA TYR A 186 -9.18 12.15 32.35
C TYR A 186 -9.08 12.81 30.97
N VAL A 187 -9.45 14.10 30.86
CA VAL A 187 -9.44 14.84 29.59
C VAL A 187 -8.02 14.90 29.00
N LEU A 188 -7.01 15.19 29.83
CA LEU A 188 -5.61 15.23 29.39
C LEU A 188 -5.12 13.84 28.92
N THR A 189 -5.46 12.79 29.67
CA THR A 189 -5.12 11.40 29.34
C THR A 189 -5.78 10.98 28.03
N TYR A 190 -7.06 11.31 27.85
CA TYR A 190 -7.81 11.03 26.65
C TYR A 190 -7.16 11.71 25.44
N LEU A 191 -6.88 13.02 25.51
CA LEU A 191 -6.22 13.76 24.44
C LEU A 191 -4.84 13.18 24.10
N TYR A 192 -4.05 12.86 25.12
CA TYR A 192 -2.74 12.21 24.94
C TYR A 192 -2.89 10.87 24.20
N GLN A 193 -3.80 10.01 24.64
CA GLN A 193 -4.02 8.71 24.01
C GLN A 193 -4.52 8.83 22.57
N SER A 194 -5.40 9.79 22.27
CA SER A 194 -5.82 10.07 20.90
C SER A 194 -4.64 10.47 20.00
N VAL A 195 -3.74 11.33 20.48
CA VAL A 195 -2.51 11.68 19.74
C VAL A 195 -1.61 10.45 19.56
N VAL A 196 -1.48 9.60 20.58
CA VAL A 196 -0.70 8.36 20.49
C VAL A 196 -1.27 7.41 19.45
N VAL A 197 -2.59 7.19 19.44
CA VAL A 197 -3.29 6.35 18.44
C VAL A 197 -3.08 6.91 17.04
N CYS A 198 -3.37 8.19 16.82
CA CYS A 198 -3.22 8.84 15.51
C CYS A 198 -1.77 8.75 15.00
N THR A 199 -0.79 9.01 15.86
CA THR A 199 0.63 8.90 15.47
C THR A 199 1.07 7.45 15.27
N LEU A 200 0.50 6.48 15.99
CA LEU A 200 0.83 5.06 15.84
C LEU A 200 0.31 4.52 14.52
N VAL A 201 -0.98 4.72 14.25
CA VAL A 201 -1.65 4.29 13.02
C VAL A 201 -1.03 4.99 11.80
N GLY A 202 -0.85 6.31 11.87
CA GLY A 202 -0.24 7.08 10.78
C GLY A 202 1.18 6.60 10.47
N TYR A 203 2.01 6.37 11.49
CA TYR A 203 3.38 5.89 11.28
C TYR A 203 3.42 4.48 10.68
N TYR A 204 2.63 3.56 11.23
CA TYR A 204 2.55 2.17 10.78
C TYR A 204 2.15 2.07 9.30
N LEU A 205 1.07 2.78 8.91
CA LEU A 205 0.53 2.72 7.56
C LEU A 205 1.40 3.46 6.53
N ASN A 206 1.98 4.60 6.90
CA ASN A 206 2.86 5.35 5.98
C ASN A 206 4.09 4.55 5.58
N TYR A 207 4.68 3.81 6.52
CA TYR A 207 5.80 2.94 6.21
C TYR A 207 5.40 1.85 5.23
N ASN A 208 4.36 1.08 5.55
CA ASN A 208 3.91 -0.02 4.71
C ASN A 208 3.49 0.48 3.31
N SER A 209 2.77 1.61 3.23
CA SER A 209 2.37 2.23 1.96
C SER A 209 3.57 2.64 1.10
N THR A 210 4.64 3.16 1.71
CA THR A 210 5.89 3.49 1.00
C THR A 210 6.53 2.24 0.40
N CYS A 211 6.62 1.16 1.18
CA CYS A 211 7.21 -0.09 0.70
C CYS A 211 6.42 -0.67 -0.48
N TYR A 212 5.10 -0.75 -0.34
CA TYR A 212 4.22 -1.22 -1.42
C TYR A 212 4.32 -0.33 -2.66
N SER A 213 4.38 0.99 -2.49
CA SER A 213 4.56 1.94 -3.60
C SER A 213 5.86 1.65 -4.37
N MET A 214 6.99 1.41 -3.68
CA MET A 214 8.25 1.03 -4.35
C MET A 214 8.13 -0.31 -5.09
N MET A 215 7.48 -1.32 -4.48
CA MET A 215 7.26 -2.61 -5.15
C MET A 215 6.38 -2.48 -6.39
N TYR A 216 5.29 -1.71 -6.32
CA TYR A 216 4.43 -1.44 -7.48
C TYR A 216 5.19 -0.75 -8.62
N HIS A 217 6.07 0.18 -8.28
CA HIS A 217 6.94 0.82 -9.25
C HIS A 217 7.88 -0.19 -9.92
N ILE A 218 8.53 -1.07 -9.16
CA ILE A 218 9.37 -2.15 -9.73
C ILE A 218 8.57 -3.03 -10.68
N ILE A 219 7.41 -3.51 -10.26
CA ILE A 219 6.55 -4.39 -11.07
C ILE A 219 6.21 -3.72 -12.40
N HIS A 220 5.85 -2.44 -12.35
CA HIS A 220 5.56 -1.69 -13.57
C HIS A 220 6.79 -1.54 -14.47
N ARG A 221 7.98 -1.33 -13.90
CA ARG A 221 9.23 -1.23 -14.66
C ARG A 221 9.60 -2.55 -15.35
N PHE A 222 9.33 -3.69 -14.72
CA PHE A 222 9.44 -4.99 -15.38
C PHE A 222 8.44 -5.16 -16.53
N LYS A 223 7.22 -4.62 -16.43
CA LYS A 223 6.25 -4.62 -17.54
C LYS A 223 6.74 -3.78 -18.72
N ILE A 224 7.33 -2.62 -18.46
CA ILE A 224 7.97 -1.80 -19.51
C ILE A 224 9.09 -2.59 -20.18
N LEU A 225 9.98 -3.21 -19.40
CA LEU A 225 11.06 -4.04 -19.94
C LEU A 225 10.53 -5.19 -20.80
N HIS A 226 9.48 -5.88 -20.34
CA HIS A 226 8.83 -6.94 -21.10
C HIS A 226 8.32 -6.43 -22.45
N TYR A 227 7.59 -5.31 -22.42
CA TYR A 227 7.08 -4.66 -23.63
C TYR A 227 8.21 -4.31 -24.62
N MET A 228 9.32 -3.74 -24.12
CA MET A 228 10.48 -3.39 -24.95
C MET A 228 11.15 -4.60 -25.60
N LEU A 229 11.21 -5.74 -24.89
CA LEU A 229 11.76 -6.97 -25.43
C LEU A 229 10.86 -7.56 -26.52
N GLU A 230 9.54 -7.52 -26.32
CA GLU A 230 8.55 -8.01 -27.27
C GLU A 230 8.58 -7.18 -28.58
N HIS A 231 8.73 -5.86 -28.48
CA HIS A 231 8.68 -4.93 -29.61
C HIS A 231 10.07 -4.49 -30.09
N ILE A 232 11.12 -5.23 -29.72
CA ILE A 232 12.51 -4.84 -30.02
C ILE A 232 12.77 -4.73 -31.52
N LYS A 233 12.20 -5.65 -32.31
CA LYS A 233 12.35 -5.70 -33.76
C LYS A 233 11.70 -4.47 -34.41
N GLU A 234 10.43 -4.22 -34.10
CA GLU A 234 9.64 -3.11 -34.64
C GLU A 234 10.26 -1.75 -34.29
N THR A 235 10.73 -1.62 -33.04
CA THR A 235 11.43 -0.40 -32.58
C THR A 235 12.75 -0.20 -33.34
N SER A 236 13.50 -1.28 -33.58
CA SER A 236 14.75 -1.23 -34.33
C SER A 236 14.52 -0.87 -35.79
N GLU A 237 13.51 -1.45 -36.44
CA GLU A 237 13.12 -1.12 -37.82
C GLU A 237 12.72 0.35 -37.94
N SER A 238 11.88 0.84 -37.02
CA SER A 238 11.43 2.23 -36.97
C SER A 238 12.60 3.21 -36.84
N ARG A 239 13.59 2.90 -36.00
CA ARG A 239 14.80 3.73 -35.82
C ARG A 239 15.70 3.74 -37.05
N VAL A 240 15.91 2.60 -37.70
CA VAL A 240 16.69 2.53 -38.95
C VAL A 240 16.01 3.31 -40.06
N LEU A 241 14.68 3.20 -40.19
CA LEU A 241 13.90 3.96 -41.17
C LEU A 241 13.91 5.46 -40.88
N ALA A 242 13.72 5.87 -39.62
CA ALA A 242 13.80 7.27 -39.21
C ALA A 242 15.20 7.87 -39.45
N GLY A 243 16.26 7.10 -39.20
CA GLY A 243 17.64 7.49 -39.51
C GLY A 243 17.87 7.73 -41.00
N LYS A 244 17.31 6.86 -41.86
CA LYS A 244 17.36 7.02 -43.33
C LYS A 244 16.57 8.25 -43.80
N LEU A 245 15.35 8.45 -43.28
CA LEU A 245 14.53 9.61 -43.61
C LEU A 245 15.21 10.93 -43.19
N GLY A 246 15.78 10.98 -41.99
CA GLY A 246 16.51 12.15 -41.51
C GLY A 246 17.79 12.44 -42.32
N ALA A 247 18.44 11.42 -42.88
CA ALA A 247 19.58 11.60 -43.78
C ALA A 247 19.17 12.17 -45.15
N ILE A 248 18.02 11.74 -45.69
CA ILE A 248 17.45 12.28 -46.93
C ILE A 248 17.06 13.75 -46.75
N GLU A 249 16.34 14.07 -45.66
CA GLU A 249 15.94 15.46 -45.39
C GLU A 249 17.14 16.40 -45.25
N LYS A 250 18.22 15.93 -44.59
CA LYS A 250 19.48 16.69 -44.51
C LYS A 250 20.14 16.88 -45.87
N ARG A 251 20.08 15.87 -46.76
CA ARG A 251 20.64 15.94 -48.12
C ARG A 251 19.87 16.94 -48.97
N ASP A 252 18.55 16.92 -48.91
CA ASP A 252 17.70 17.84 -49.68
C ASP A 252 17.88 19.28 -49.19
N LYS A 253 17.94 19.51 -47.87
CA LYS A 253 18.26 20.84 -47.32
C LYS A 253 19.63 21.33 -47.74
N LYS A 254 20.64 20.45 -47.77
CA LYS A 254 21.99 20.79 -48.23
C LYS A 254 22.01 21.10 -49.72
N GLN A 255 21.39 20.27 -50.55
CA GLN A 255 21.32 20.47 -51.99
C GLN A 255 20.54 21.74 -52.36
N PHE A 256 19.48 22.05 -51.62
CA PHE A 256 18.74 23.31 -51.76
C PHE A 256 19.59 24.52 -51.33
N SER A 257 20.35 24.41 -50.24
CA SER A 257 21.29 25.45 -49.80
C SER A 257 22.39 25.69 -50.83
N ASP A 258 22.99 24.62 -51.38
CA ASP A 258 24.05 24.70 -52.39
C ASP A 258 23.52 25.32 -53.70
N TYR A 259 22.27 25.01 -54.07
CA TYR A 259 21.59 25.64 -55.21
C TYR A 259 21.39 27.15 -54.99
N LEU A 260 20.90 27.57 -53.81
CA LEU A 260 20.74 28.99 -53.49
C LEU A 260 22.07 29.74 -53.51
N VAL A 261 23.16 29.15 -53.02
CA VAL A 261 24.49 29.77 -53.04
C VAL A 261 25.02 29.92 -54.48
N SER A 262 24.72 28.99 -55.38
CA SER A 262 25.10 29.10 -56.80
C SER A 262 24.28 30.15 -57.58
N GLN A 263 23.02 30.38 -57.21
CA GLN A 263 22.17 31.44 -57.82
C GLN A 263 22.58 32.85 -57.34
N VAL A 264 22.96 33.01 -56.07
CA VAL A 264 23.35 34.31 -55.50
C VAL A 264 24.72 34.78 -55.97
N SER A 265 25.61 33.87 -56.40
CA SER A 265 26.93 34.22 -56.93
C SER A 265 26.90 34.76 -58.38
N VAL A 266 25.79 34.62 -59.11
CA VAL A 266 25.65 35.09 -60.51
C VAL A 266 24.99 36.48 -60.61
N THR A 267 24.46 37.04 -59.51
CA THR A 267 23.73 38.33 -59.53
C THR A 267 24.44 39.51 -58.87
N SER A 268 25.76 39.41 -58.66
CA SER A 268 26.59 40.57 -58.27
C SER A 268 27.00 41.39 -59.49
N GLY A 269 26.02 41.98 -60.18
CA GLY A 269 26.33 42.77 -61.37
C GLY A 269 25.17 43.46 -62.09
N VAL A 270 24.08 43.86 -61.42
CA VAL A 270 23.11 44.77 -62.06
C VAL A 270 22.54 45.77 -61.04
N THR A 271 22.84 47.03 -61.30
CA THR A 271 22.35 48.23 -60.61
C THR A 271 20.84 48.41 -60.75
N ASN A 272 20.21 48.82 -59.64
CA ASN A 272 18.98 49.63 -59.53
C ASN A 272 18.06 49.67 -60.75
N SER A 273 16.95 48.92 -60.70
CA SER A 273 15.70 49.36 -61.31
C SER A 273 14.49 48.80 -60.56
N ARG A 274 13.70 49.75 -60.08
CA ARG A 274 12.44 49.63 -59.36
C ARG A 274 11.40 48.99 -60.29
N MET A 275 11.10 47.71 -60.11
CA MET A 275 10.03 47.05 -60.86
C MET A 275 8.89 46.59 -59.93
N LYS A 276 7.75 47.21 -60.17
CA LYS A 276 6.44 47.00 -59.56
C LYS A 276 5.85 45.73 -60.18
N ILE A 277 5.59 44.70 -59.39
CA ILE A 277 4.95 43.47 -59.89
C ILE A 277 3.50 43.38 -59.41
N MET A 278 2.67 43.20 -60.42
CA MET A 278 1.23 43.04 -60.48
C MET A 278 0.91 41.53 -60.47
N PRO A 279 -0.24 41.08 -59.94
CA PRO A 279 -0.55 39.65 -59.85
C PRO A 279 -1.00 39.12 -61.21
N THR A 280 -0.22 38.23 -61.82
CA THR A 280 -0.61 37.56 -63.07
C THR A 280 -1.05 36.12 -62.79
N ARG A 281 -2.28 35.88 -63.22
CA ARG A 281 -3.06 34.64 -63.17
C ARG A 281 -2.87 33.94 -64.51
N THR A 282 -2.32 32.73 -64.53
CA THR A 282 -2.24 31.77 -65.66
C THR A 282 -1.43 30.57 -65.14
N SER A 283 -1.56 29.32 -65.55
CA SER A 283 -2.34 28.65 -66.57
C SER A 283 -2.20 27.15 -66.27
N THR A 284 -3.24 26.38 -66.52
CA THR A 284 -3.27 24.92 -66.54
C THR A 284 -2.26 24.38 -67.56
N GLY A 285 -1.08 23.99 -67.09
CA GLY A 285 -0.05 23.29 -67.85
C GLY A 285 -0.08 21.79 -67.53
N HIS A 286 -0.35 20.99 -68.54
CA HIS A 286 -0.28 19.53 -68.53
C HIS A 286 1.19 19.12 -68.34
N VAL A 287 1.59 18.80 -67.11
CA VAL A 287 2.92 18.25 -66.81
C VAL A 287 2.90 16.79 -67.21
N THR A 288 3.59 16.47 -68.30
CA THR A 288 3.97 15.11 -68.66
C THR A 288 4.94 14.62 -67.57
N GLU A 289 4.48 13.69 -66.72
CA GLU A 289 5.33 12.93 -65.81
C GLU A 289 6.32 12.12 -66.64
N GLU A 290 7.47 12.71 -66.94
CA GLU A 290 8.62 11.96 -67.39
C GLU A 290 9.14 11.19 -66.19
N ARG A 291 8.74 9.91 -66.12
CA ARG A 291 9.11 8.95 -65.09
C ARG A 291 10.60 8.64 -65.25
N VAL A 292 11.45 9.56 -64.79
CA VAL A 292 12.89 9.33 -64.72
C VAL A 292 13.12 8.30 -63.61
N ASP A 293 13.24 7.04 -64.03
CA ASP A 293 13.72 5.92 -63.22
C ASP A 293 15.20 6.18 -62.87
N HIS A 294 15.42 7.16 -61.98
CA HIS A 294 16.68 7.29 -61.28
C HIS A 294 16.78 6.08 -60.35
N GLY A 295 17.37 4.99 -60.86
CA GLY A 295 17.69 3.80 -60.10
C GLY A 295 18.36 4.21 -58.80
N LEU A 296 17.59 4.16 -57.70
CA LEU A 296 18.04 4.53 -56.36
C LEU A 296 19.27 3.68 -56.05
N PRO A 297 20.47 4.28 -55.99
CA PRO A 297 21.70 3.52 -55.80
C PRO A 297 21.70 2.89 -54.41
N GLY A 298 21.80 1.55 -54.36
CA GLY A 298 22.12 0.82 -53.13
C GLY A 298 20.96 0.40 -52.23
N ARG A 299 19.82 -0.02 -52.78
CA ARG A 299 18.60 -0.35 -51.98
C ARG A 299 18.54 -1.77 -51.38
N GLY A 300 19.46 -2.68 -51.69
CA GLY A 300 19.28 -4.10 -51.39
C GLY A 300 19.99 -4.62 -50.13
N GLU A 301 21.30 -4.46 -50.04
CA GLU A 301 22.11 -5.36 -49.20
C GLU A 301 22.45 -4.81 -47.80
N ASP A 302 22.50 -3.48 -47.60
CA ASP A 302 22.95 -2.90 -46.33
C ASP A 302 21.87 -2.85 -45.23
N PHE A 303 20.58 -2.92 -45.61
CA PHE A 303 19.47 -2.82 -44.66
C PHE A 303 19.43 -3.94 -43.61
N PRO A 304 19.50 -5.24 -43.98
CA PRO A 304 19.47 -6.32 -42.99
C PRO A 304 20.62 -6.22 -41.99
N TYR A 305 21.80 -5.79 -42.43
CA TYR A 305 22.95 -5.60 -41.56
C TYR A 305 22.75 -4.46 -40.56
N GLN A 306 22.26 -3.30 -41.01
CA GLN A 306 21.95 -2.17 -40.13
C GLN A 306 20.85 -2.52 -39.12
N LEU A 307 19.82 -3.26 -39.55
CA LEU A 307 18.75 -3.71 -38.67
C LEU A 307 19.26 -4.66 -37.59
N GLU A 308 20.07 -5.65 -37.96
CA GLU A 308 20.67 -6.58 -36.99
C GLU A 308 21.53 -5.85 -35.97
N GLN A 309 22.33 -4.87 -36.41
CA GLN A 309 23.14 -4.04 -35.51
C GLN A 309 22.26 -3.22 -34.55
N GLN A 310 21.18 -2.62 -35.05
CA GLN A 310 20.25 -1.86 -34.20
C GLN A 310 19.57 -2.77 -33.19
N MET A 311 19.07 -3.94 -33.60
CA MET A 311 18.47 -4.92 -32.69
C MET A 311 19.45 -5.37 -31.61
N LYS A 312 20.72 -5.66 -31.96
CA LYS A 312 21.77 -5.97 -30.98
C LYS A 312 22.02 -4.83 -30.01
N HIS A 313 21.97 -3.58 -30.48
CA HIS A 313 22.11 -2.40 -29.66
C HIS A 313 20.95 -2.27 -28.66
N GLU A 314 19.70 -2.35 -29.12
CA GLU A 314 18.51 -2.29 -28.27
C GLU A 314 18.50 -3.43 -27.25
N LEU A 315 18.89 -4.65 -27.65
CA LEU A 315 18.92 -5.80 -26.76
C LEU A 315 19.93 -5.60 -25.63
N ARG A 316 21.11 -5.08 -25.98
CA ARG A 316 22.13 -4.71 -24.98
C ARG A 316 21.59 -3.66 -24.00
N HIS A 317 20.77 -2.73 -24.48
CA HIS A 317 20.13 -1.73 -23.64
C HIS A 317 19.09 -2.35 -22.69
N CYS A 318 18.23 -3.23 -23.19
CA CYS A 318 17.26 -3.98 -22.39
C CYS A 318 17.95 -4.83 -21.30
N ILE A 319 19.04 -5.51 -21.65
CA ILE A 319 19.83 -6.32 -20.69
C ILE A 319 20.40 -5.43 -19.58
N ARG A 320 21.00 -4.28 -19.93
CA ARG A 320 21.52 -3.33 -18.92
C ARG A 320 20.40 -2.80 -18.03
N TYR A 321 19.26 -2.46 -18.60
CA TYR A 321 18.10 -2.00 -17.83
C TYR A 321 17.58 -3.07 -16.87
N HIS A 322 17.48 -4.32 -17.34
CA HIS A 322 17.12 -5.46 -16.50
C HIS A 322 18.09 -5.67 -15.34
N GLN A 323 19.41 -5.61 -15.60
CA GLN A 323 20.43 -5.71 -14.56
C GLN A 323 20.32 -4.58 -13.53
N SER A 324 20.03 -3.35 -13.98
CA SER A 324 19.79 -2.22 -13.07
C SER A 324 18.54 -2.41 -12.22
N LEU A 325 17.47 -3.00 -12.76
CA LEU A 325 16.26 -3.36 -12.01
C LEU A 325 16.52 -4.47 -10.99
N LEU A 326 17.29 -5.50 -11.34
CA LEU A 326 17.64 -6.56 -10.41
C LEU A 326 18.48 -6.04 -9.24
N ARG A 327 19.51 -5.21 -9.51
CA ARG A 327 20.28 -4.54 -8.46
C ARG A 327 19.39 -3.71 -7.54
N PHE A 328 18.44 -2.98 -8.10
CA PHE A 328 17.47 -2.23 -7.29
C PHE A 328 16.63 -3.15 -6.40
N CYS A 329 16.18 -4.29 -6.92
CA CYS A 329 15.42 -5.28 -6.14
C CYS A 329 16.26 -5.85 -5.00
N GLU A 330 17.52 -6.20 -5.24
CA GLU A 330 18.45 -6.70 -4.21
C GLU A 330 18.70 -5.66 -3.10
N GLU A 331 18.89 -4.39 -3.47
CA GLU A 331 19.05 -3.30 -2.50
C GLU A 331 17.75 -3.04 -1.72
N LEU A 332 16.60 -3.05 -2.39
CA LEU A 332 15.29 -2.89 -1.75
C LEU A 332 14.99 -4.07 -0.82
N GLU A 333 15.30 -5.31 -1.21
CA GLU A 333 15.15 -6.50 -0.37
C GLU A 333 16.07 -6.45 0.85
N THR A 334 17.33 -6.07 0.66
CA THR A 334 18.28 -5.88 1.78
C THR A 334 17.78 -4.82 2.75
N LEU A 335 17.14 -3.76 2.23
CA LEU A 335 16.59 -2.69 3.04
C LEU A 335 15.28 -3.10 3.73
N MET A 336 14.33 -3.71 3.02
CA MET A 336 12.96 -3.94 3.49
C MET A 336 12.75 -5.32 4.14
N GLY A 337 13.52 -6.33 3.72
CA GLY A 337 13.36 -7.74 4.11
C GLY A 337 13.29 -7.96 5.62
N PRO A 338 14.27 -7.50 6.42
CA PRO A 338 14.23 -7.66 7.87
C PRO A 338 13.01 -7.00 8.53
N VAL A 339 12.56 -5.87 7.99
CA VAL A 339 11.41 -5.14 8.53
C VAL A 339 10.11 -5.82 8.17
N MET A 340 9.96 -6.29 6.94
CA MET A 340 8.79 -7.06 6.49
C MET A 340 8.68 -8.38 7.24
N LEU A 341 9.79 -9.08 7.47
CA LEU A 341 9.83 -10.29 8.29
C LEU A 341 9.36 -9.99 9.72
N SER A 342 9.84 -8.90 10.32
CA SER A 342 9.38 -8.46 11.64
C SER A 342 7.88 -8.13 11.66
N ASP A 343 7.34 -7.55 10.59
CA ASP A 343 5.91 -7.20 10.45
C ASP A 343 5.04 -8.46 10.37
N VAL A 344 5.44 -9.42 9.53
CA VAL A 344 4.75 -10.71 9.35
C VAL A 344 4.73 -11.52 10.64
N LEU A 345 5.89 -11.66 11.30
CA LEU A 345 5.99 -12.38 12.57
C LEU A 345 5.11 -11.76 13.65
N SER A 346 5.12 -10.43 13.75
CA SER A 346 4.32 -9.74 14.77
C SER A 346 2.83 -9.82 14.46
N THR A 347 2.44 -9.72 13.18
CA THR A 347 1.05 -9.89 12.74
C THR A 347 0.55 -11.30 13.02
N LEU A 348 1.37 -12.33 12.83
CA LEU A 348 1.02 -13.70 13.17
C LEU A 348 0.70 -13.85 14.66
N ILE A 349 1.55 -13.29 15.54
CA ILE A 349 1.30 -13.30 17.00
C ILE A 349 -0.01 -12.57 17.33
N VAL A 350 -0.22 -11.40 16.72
CA VAL A 350 -1.45 -10.61 16.88
C VAL A 350 -2.68 -11.42 16.44
N LEU A 351 -2.63 -12.09 15.29
CA LEU A 351 -3.72 -12.93 14.80
C LEU A 351 -4.02 -14.10 15.75
N CYS A 352 -3.01 -14.73 16.32
CA CYS A 352 -3.18 -15.78 17.33
C CYS A 352 -3.87 -15.24 18.59
N VAL A 353 -3.43 -14.09 19.10
CA VAL A 353 -4.04 -13.45 20.28
C VAL A 353 -5.49 -13.04 20.00
N SER A 354 -5.76 -12.45 18.84
CA SER A 354 -7.10 -12.07 18.40
C SER A 354 -8.03 -13.28 18.23
N GLY A 355 -7.54 -14.38 17.65
CA GLY A 355 -8.31 -15.62 17.53
C GLY A 355 -8.68 -16.22 18.88
N PHE A 356 -7.76 -16.15 19.85
CA PHE A 356 -8.02 -16.57 21.22
C PHE A 356 -9.07 -15.69 21.92
N GLN A 357 -8.98 -14.36 21.77
CA GLN A 357 -10.00 -13.43 22.30
C GLN A 357 -11.38 -13.70 21.71
N LEU A 358 -11.46 -13.95 20.39
CA LEU A 358 -12.71 -14.29 19.73
C LEU A 358 -13.30 -15.60 20.27
N ALA A 359 -12.47 -16.61 20.51
CA ALA A 359 -12.91 -17.87 21.10
C ALA A 359 -13.51 -17.65 22.51
N LEU A 360 -12.86 -16.84 23.36
CA LEU A 360 -13.39 -16.49 24.68
C LEU A 360 -14.72 -15.75 24.57
N ALA A 361 -14.81 -14.75 23.69
CA ALA A 361 -16.04 -13.98 23.47
C ALA A 361 -17.24 -14.87 23.14
N THR A 362 -17.04 -15.86 22.26
CA THR A 362 -18.12 -16.78 21.85
C THR A 362 -18.60 -17.68 22.99
N GLN A 363 -17.73 -18.08 23.92
CA GLN A 363 -18.11 -18.90 25.08
C GLN A 363 -18.94 -18.14 26.10
N TYR A 364 -18.67 -16.84 26.27
CA TYR A 364 -19.36 -16.00 27.26
C TYR A 364 -20.72 -15.51 26.81
N THR A 365 -21.08 -15.60 25.53
CA THR A 365 -22.47 -15.41 25.14
C THR A 365 -23.28 -16.58 25.73
N PRO A 366 -24.05 -16.40 26.82
CA PRO A 366 -24.91 -17.46 27.28
C PRO A 366 -25.79 -17.77 26.10
N SER A 367 -25.68 -18.98 25.56
CA SER A 367 -26.65 -19.48 24.61
C SER A 367 -27.99 -19.19 25.29
N LYS A 368 -28.72 -18.19 24.78
CA LYS A 368 -30.13 -18.01 25.07
C LYS A 368 -30.75 -19.28 24.50
N LYS A 369 -30.61 -20.37 25.26
CA LYS A 369 -31.37 -21.59 25.09
C LYS A 369 -32.77 -21.05 25.02
N LYS A 370 -33.33 -21.12 23.81
CA LYS A 370 -34.73 -20.84 23.58
C LYS A 370 -35.44 -21.52 24.74
N PHE A 371 -35.94 -20.70 25.67
CA PHE A 371 -37.10 -21.06 26.45
C PHE A 371 -38.16 -21.25 25.37
N LEU A 372 -38.20 -22.45 24.80
CA LEU A 372 -39.39 -22.96 24.18
C LEU A 372 -40.44 -22.81 25.28
N PRO A 373 -41.48 -22.00 25.08
CA PRO A 373 -42.59 -22.01 26.01
C PRO A 373 -43.15 -23.44 25.93
N THR A 374 -42.80 -24.29 26.89
CA THR A 374 -43.57 -25.49 27.17
C THR A 374 -44.93 -24.99 27.61
N SER A 375 -45.82 -24.86 26.64
CA SER A 375 -47.24 -24.73 26.85
C SER A 375 -47.68 -25.80 27.85
N HIS A 376 -48.27 -25.33 28.95
CA HIS A 376 -49.18 -26.07 29.81
C HIS A 376 -49.67 -27.41 29.25
N GLN A 377 -49.21 -28.52 29.84
CA GLN A 377 -50.06 -29.67 30.07
C GLN A 377 -50.07 -29.95 31.56
N SER A 378 -51.22 -29.66 32.17
CA SER A 378 -51.57 -30.09 33.51
C SER A 378 -51.72 -31.60 33.55
N TRP A 379 -51.04 -32.27 34.48
CA TRP A 379 -51.56 -33.49 35.09
C TRP A 379 -51.26 -33.47 36.59
N HIS A 380 -52.35 -33.63 37.34
CA HIS A 380 -52.41 -33.81 38.79
C HIS A 380 -51.94 -35.21 39.21
N CYS A 381 -51.50 -35.28 40.47
CA CYS A 381 -51.33 -36.46 41.35
C CYS A 381 -50.19 -37.43 40.95
N GLU A 382 -49.40 -37.99 41.86
CA GLU A 382 -49.75 -38.46 43.20
C GLU A 382 -48.47 -38.64 44.04
N SER A 383 -48.61 -38.42 45.34
CA SER A 383 -47.64 -38.79 46.37
C SER A 383 -47.47 -40.30 46.45
N ASN A 384 -46.23 -40.81 46.51
CA ASN A 384 -45.88 -41.85 47.47
C ASN A 384 -44.36 -42.03 47.66
N SER A 385 -44.03 -42.24 48.93
CA SER A 385 -42.77 -42.66 49.51
C SER A 385 -42.19 -43.93 48.93
N ALA A 386 -40.86 -43.98 48.72
CA ALA A 386 -40.04 -45.15 49.06
C ALA A 386 -38.54 -44.82 48.98
N LEU A 387 -37.83 -45.36 49.98
CA LEU A 387 -36.38 -45.39 50.16
C LEU A 387 -35.62 -46.15 49.05
N SER A 388 -34.30 -45.90 49.07
CA SER A 388 -33.20 -46.79 48.71
C SER A 388 -32.86 -46.95 47.22
N ASN A 389 -31.71 -46.41 46.80
CA ASN A 389 -30.48 -47.21 46.66
C ASN A 389 -29.35 -46.36 46.06
N TRP A 390 -28.27 -46.26 46.82
CA TRP A 390 -26.93 -46.01 46.31
C TRP A 390 -26.44 -47.26 45.57
N VAL A 391 -25.79 -47.07 44.42
CA VAL A 391 -24.61 -47.81 43.90
C VAL A 391 -24.36 -47.34 42.45
N SER A 392 -23.14 -46.86 42.19
CA SER A 392 -22.57 -46.49 40.87
C SER A 392 -22.18 -47.75 40.06
N PRO A 393 -21.43 -47.72 38.93
CA PRO A 393 -21.08 -46.66 37.97
C PRO A 393 -21.24 -47.13 36.49
N SER A 394 -20.74 -46.31 35.56
CA SER A 394 -20.27 -46.65 34.18
C SER A 394 -21.27 -46.54 33.01
N SER A 395 -21.02 -45.57 32.13
CA SER A 395 -21.30 -45.61 30.67
C SER A 395 -20.79 -44.32 30.00
N PRO A 396 -20.50 -44.34 28.68
CA PRO A 396 -19.27 -43.79 28.13
C PRO A 396 -19.43 -42.39 27.50
N LEU A 397 -18.26 -41.78 27.28
CA LEU A 397 -18.03 -40.56 26.50
C LEU A 397 -18.86 -40.50 25.20
N PRO A 398 -19.44 -39.33 24.86
CA PRO A 398 -20.08 -39.14 23.57
C PRO A 398 -19.03 -39.04 22.45
N SER A 399 -19.29 -39.80 21.41
CA SER A 399 -18.55 -39.90 20.17
C SER A 399 -18.43 -38.55 19.44
N TYR A 400 -17.21 -38.28 18.98
CA TYR A 400 -16.84 -37.15 18.12
C TYR A 400 -17.70 -37.15 16.84
N VAL A 401 -18.52 -36.10 16.66
CA VAL A 401 -19.26 -35.84 15.42
C VAL A 401 -18.25 -35.36 14.37
N ARG A 402 -17.91 -36.24 13.43
CA ARG A 402 -17.10 -35.91 12.24
C ARG A 402 -17.99 -35.16 11.25
N MET A 403 -17.92 -33.82 11.23
CA MET A 403 -18.47 -33.01 10.13
C MET A 403 -17.73 -33.35 8.83
N ARG A 404 -18.48 -33.88 7.86
CA ARG A 404 -18.01 -34.15 6.50
C ARG A 404 -18.48 -32.99 5.63
N THR A 405 -17.61 -32.02 5.36
CA THR A 405 -17.85 -30.97 4.37
C THR A 405 -17.63 -31.55 2.98
N THR A 406 -18.70 -31.89 2.28
CA THR A 406 -18.66 -32.16 0.83
C THR A 406 -18.62 -30.82 0.08
N VAL A 407 -17.43 -30.45 -0.40
CA VAL A 407 -17.27 -29.37 -1.39
C VAL A 407 -17.62 -29.94 -2.76
N LYS A 408 -18.76 -29.52 -3.32
CA LYS A 408 -19.08 -29.75 -4.73
C LYS A 408 -18.29 -28.74 -5.57
N HIS A 409 -17.26 -29.21 -6.27
CA HIS A 409 -16.64 -28.44 -7.35
C HIS A 409 -17.57 -28.47 -8.57
N HIS A 410 -18.20 -27.34 -8.86
CA HIS A 410 -18.81 -27.11 -10.16
C HIS A 410 -17.70 -26.59 -11.09
N VAL A 411 -17.19 -27.46 -11.95
CA VAL A 411 -16.28 -27.09 -13.04
C VAL A 411 -17.16 -26.66 -14.22
N THR A 412 -17.23 -25.35 -14.46
CA THR A 412 -17.65 -24.82 -15.76
C THR A 412 -16.40 -24.27 -16.43
N GLY A 413 -15.94 -25.00 -17.44
CA GLY A 413 -14.87 -24.55 -18.31
C GLY A 413 -15.37 -23.50 -19.29
N THR A 414 -14.62 -22.42 -19.39
CA THR A 414 -14.53 -21.60 -20.60
C THR A 414 -13.07 -21.22 -20.75
N ASP A 415 -12.49 -21.68 -21.86
CA ASP A 415 -11.24 -21.18 -22.42
C ASP A 415 -11.29 -19.66 -22.47
N ASP A 416 -10.25 -19.00 -21.96
CA ASP A 416 -9.62 -17.89 -22.69
C ASP A 416 -8.22 -17.61 -22.15
N SER A 417 -7.29 -17.66 -23.10
CA SER A 417 -5.89 -17.32 -22.98
C SER A 417 -5.71 -15.86 -22.60
N ASN A 418 -5.37 -15.59 -21.34
CA ASN A 418 -4.47 -14.50 -20.97
C ASN A 418 -3.88 -14.74 -19.58
N GLY A 419 -2.79 -15.52 -19.58
CA GLY A 419 -2.01 -15.84 -18.40
C GLY A 419 -1.15 -14.66 -17.96
N SER A 420 -1.70 -13.83 -17.08
CA SER A 420 -0.93 -13.33 -15.93
C SER A 420 -1.89 -13.23 -14.75
N LYS A 421 -1.87 -14.25 -13.89
CA LYS A 421 -2.44 -14.16 -12.54
C LYS A 421 -1.64 -13.08 -11.80
N LEU A 422 -2.09 -11.83 -11.94
CA LEU A 422 -1.80 -10.81 -10.94
C LEU A 422 -2.24 -11.39 -9.59
N ILE A 423 -1.38 -11.23 -8.59
CA ILE A 423 -1.79 -11.26 -7.17
C ILE A 423 -3.04 -10.38 -7.10
N SER A 424 -4.20 -11.02 -6.89
CA SER A 424 -5.49 -10.38 -7.06
C SER A 424 -5.59 -9.23 -6.07
N ILE A 425 -6.10 -8.09 -6.53
CA ILE A 425 -6.54 -7.01 -5.66
C ILE A 425 -7.49 -7.56 -4.57
N GLU A 426 -8.14 -8.70 -4.80
CA GLU A 426 -8.93 -9.44 -3.81
C GLU A 426 -8.11 -9.93 -2.62
N GLU A 427 -6.87 -10.40 -2.75
CA GLU A 427 -6.10 -10.88 -1.58
C GLU A 427 -5.68 -9.71 -0.66
N MET A 428 -5.40 -8.54 -1.23
CA MET A 428 -5.16 -7.31 -0.44
C MET A 428 -6.47 -6.71 0.10
N PHE A 429 -7.57 -6.85 -0.64
CA PHE A 429 -8.90 -6.49 -0.18
C PHE A 429 -9.33 -7.40 0.97
N GLU A 430 -9.04 -8.69 0.93
CA GLU A 430 -9.30 -9.63 2.03
C GLU A 430 -8.50 -9.30 3.28
N PHE A 431 -7.26 -8.82 3.16
CA PHE A 431 -6.49 -8.35 4.31
C PHE A 431 -7.06 -7.05 4.91
N THR A 432 -7.54 -6.15 4.05
CA THR A 432 -8.19 -4.90 4.47
C THR A 432 -9.58 -5.17 5.07
N VAL A 433 -10.33 -6.11 4.50
CA VAL A 433 -11.62 -6.61 4.98
C VAL A 433 -11.42 -7.39 6.27
N MET A 434 -10.34 -8.16 6.45
CA MET A 434 -9.99 -8.78 7.74
C MET A 434 -9.73 -7.74 8.81
N LEU A 435 -9.01 -6.66 8.50
CA LEU A 435 -8.82 -5.52 9.42
C LEU A 435 -10.14 -4.79 9.70
N PHE A 436 -11.00 -4.64 8.69
CA PHE A 436 -12.31 -3.98 8.84
C PHE A 436 -13.31 -4.83 9.62
N VAL A 437 -13.36 -6.14 9.36
CA VAL A 437 -14.13 -7.16 10.08
C VAL A 437 -13.62 -7.27 11.51
N TYR A 438 -12.30 -7.19 11.74
CA TYR A 438 -11.73 -7.14 13.08
C TYR A 438 -12.11 -5.86 13.84
N CYS A 439 -12.09 -4.69 13.19
CA CYS A 439 -12.55 -3.43 13.78
C CYS A 439 -14.05 -3.44 14.06
N TRP A 440 -14.85 -4.00 13.15
CA TRP A 440 -16.29 -4.20 13.31
C TRP A 440 -16.58 -5.14 14.48
N PHE A 441 -15.91 -6.28 14.57
CA PHE A 441 -16.06 -7.23 15.69
C PHE A 441 -15.57 -6.66 17.01
N SER A 442 -14.48 -5.88 17.03
CA SER A 442 -14.02 -5.21 18.25
C SER A 442 -15.02 -4.16 18.75
N SER A 443 -15.74 -3.49 17.85
CA SER A 443 -16.84 -2.60 18.18
C SER A 443 -18.04 -3.35 18.75
N GLU A 444 -18.36 -4.52 18.21
CA GLU A 444 -19.47 -5.37 18.68
C GLU A 444 -19.17 -6.01 20.05
N LEU A 445 -17.91 -6.41 20.28
CA LEU A 445 -17.41 -6.90 21.57
C LEU A 445 -17.39 -5.82 22.66
N ALA A 446 -17.26 -4.55 22.29
CA ALA A 446 -17.37 -3.43 23.22
C ALA A 446 -18.83 -3.05 23.54
N HIS A 447 -19.79 -3.56 22.74
CA HIS A 447 -21.22 -3.38 22.92
C HIS A 447 -21.86 -4.46 23.81
N GLN A 448 -21.15 -5.56 24.03
CA GLN A 448 -21.51 -6.65 24.96
C GLN A 448 -20.78 -6.46 26.28
#